data_AF-A0A957EJZ1-F1
#
_entry.id   AF-A0A957EJZ1-F1
#
_cell.length_a   1.000
_cell.length_b   1.000
_cell.length_c   1.000
_cell.angle_alpha   90.00
_cell.angle_beta   90.00
_cell.angle_gamma   90.00
#
_symmetry.space_group_name_H-M   'P 1'
#
loop_
_entity.id
_entity.type
_entity.pdbx_description
1 polymer ?
#
loop_
_entity_poly.entity_id
_entity_poly.type
_entity_poly.pdbx_seq_one_letter_code
_entity_poly.pdbx_strand_id
1 'polypeptide(L)'
;MAKPKSKRTSREYLPNIGELPHKPHFEVRTASQSYSNIAAVLAGFAFAAVVLVVQTTPPVTSPNAGTYRDWATIAFLLAFAGCIVSAFVFATVTGEEILSPRSHTIALFAGLGFSISSNLVIFGLGALVKIFLSPKIFDFVLVCFPLIMSLSPLFVAFSAFDPLIGFEKTPIKSKDIAKVFIPGFIPLLAVLIVRYSVGGFSVGIASSAFSYIMGAALLLIAISASSALITSSFANVRFRINLLLSGVMLSIHSMLIGFLILML
;
A
#
# COMPACT_ATOMS: atom_id res chain seq x y z
N MET A 1 29.17 54.62 35.70
CA MET A 1 29.29 53.17 35.40
C MET A 1 27.90 52.56 35.28
N ALA A 2 27.44 52.27 34.06
CA ALA A 2 26.12 51.70 33.81
C ALA A 2 26.19 50.15 33.83
N LYS A 3 25.33 49.51 34.63
CA LYS A 3 25.21 48.04 34.66
C LYS A 3 24.58 47.54 33.36
N PRO A 4 25.17 46.53 32.68
CA PRO A 4 24.55 45.94 31.49
C PRO A 4 23.29 45.16 31.89
N LYS A 5 22.16 45.51 31.29
CA LYS A 5 20.90 44.75 31.40
C LYS A 5 21.09 43.43 30.66
N SER A 6 21.37 42.37 31.42
CA SER A 6 21.29 40.99 30.97
C SER A 6 19.87 40.71 30.47
N LYS A 7 19.71 40.66 29.15
CA LYS A 7 18.51 40.15 28.47
C LYS A 7 18.48 38.65 28.75
N ARG A 8 17.87 38.27 29.86
CA ARG A 8 17.55 36.89 30.18
C ARG A 8 16.59 36.43 29.08
N THR A 9 17.13 35.83 28.03
CA THR A 9 16.35 35.04 27.08
C THR A 9 15.68 33.97 27.94
N SER A 10 14.38 34.15 28.17
CA SER A 10 13.54 33.07 28.62
C SER A 10 13.80 31.94 27.63
N ARG A 11 14.58 30.94 28.04
CA ARG A 11 14.48 29.61 27.46
C ARG A 11 13.00 29.30 27.56
N GLU A 12 12.30 29.42 26.43
CA GLU A 12 11.00 28.78 26.27
C GLU A 12 11.23 27.36 26.76
N TYR A 13 10.61 27.06 27.90
CA TYR A 13 10.43 25.70 28.33
C TYR A 13 9.70 25.05 27.16
N LEU A 14 10.46 24.31 26.34
CA LEU A 14 9.86 23.31 25.48
C LEU A 14 9.00 22.48 26.44
N PRO A 15 7.67 22.50 26.29
CA PRO A 15 6.79 21.77 27.18
C PRO A 15 7.33 20.34 27.27
N ASN A 16 7.44 19.83 28.50
CA ASN A 16 7.93 18.49 28.79
C ASN A 16 7.35 17.53 27.75
N ILE A 17 8.22 16.94 26.92
CA ILE A 17 7.85 16.11 25.76
C ILE A 17 7.06 14.85 26.18
N GLY A 18 6.81 14.66 27.47
CA GLY A 18 6.14 13.49 28.04
C GLY A 18 4.65 13.61 28.39
N GLU A 19 4.03 14.80 28.47
CA GLU A 19 2.70 14.87 29.11
C GLU A 19 1.73 15.88 28.47
N LEU A 20 1.30 15.59 27.24
CA LEU A 20 -0.09 15.88 26.91
C LEU A 20 -0.79 14.53 26.77
N PRO A 21 -1.83 14.23 27.57
CA PRO A 21 -2.65 13.03 27.37
C PRO A 21 -3.51 13.24 26.12
N HIS A 22 -2.85 13.29 24.96
CA HIS A 22 -3.53 12.95 23.73
C HIS A 22 -3.85 11.48 23.86
N LYS A 23 -5.13 11.16 24.07
CA LYS A 23 -5.66 9.85 23.70
C LYS A 23 -5.75 9.90 22.17
N PRO A 24 -4.76 9.37 21.43
CA PRO A 24 -4.91 9.31 19.98
C PRO A 24 -6.18 8.50 19.70
N HIS A 25 -7.06 9.01 18.85
CA HIS A 25 -8.25 8.26 18.42
C HIS A 25 -7.87 6.98 17.66
N PHE A 26 -6.64 6.91 17.14
CA PHE A 26 -6.04 5.76 16.49
C PHE A 26 -4.61 5.52 16.98
N GLU A 27 -4.36 4.38 17.64
CA GLU A 27 -3.03 4.00 18.11
C GLU A 27 -2.27 3.22 17.03
N VAL A 28 -1.46 3.93 16.25
CA VAL A 28 -0.70 3.36 15.13
C VAL A 28 0.20 2.20 15.55
N ARG A 29 0.71 2.20 16.78
CA ARG A 29 1.56 1.12 17.29
C ARG A 29 0.82 -0.21 17.34
N THR A 30 -0.33 -0.23 17.99
CA THR A 30 -1.20 -1.40 18.13
C THR A 30 -1.71 -1.89 16.77
N ALA A 31 -2.07 -0.94 15.89
CA ALA A 31 -2.45 -1.28 14.52
C ALA A 31 -1.28 -1.89 13.73
N SER A 32 -0.08 -1.32 13.83
CA SER A 32 1.12 -1.80 13.13
C SER A 32 1.52 -3.20 13.57
N GLN A 33 1.34 -3.56 14.85
CA GLN A 33 1.55 -4.93 15.31
C GLN A 33 0.64 -5.91 14.57
N SER A 34 -0.64 -5.57 14.45
CA SER A 34 -1.62 -6.40 13.74
C SER A 34 -1.28 -6.51 12.25
N TYR A 35 -0.95 -5.38 11.60
CA TYR A 35 -0.55 -5.38 10.19
C TYR A 35 0.75 -6.14 9.93
N SER A 36 1.72 -6.07 10.83
CA SER A 36 2.96 -6.85 10.73
C SER A 36 2.67 -8.35 10.73
N ASN A 37 1.82 -8.82 11.65
CA ASN A 37 1.41 -10.22 11.73
C ASN A 37 0.65 -10.67 10.47
N ILE A 38 -0.31 -9.88 10.00
CA ILE A 38 -1.07 -10.18 8.77
C ILE A 38 -0.14 -10.24 7.57
N ALA A 39 0.78 -9.28 7.45
CA ALA A 39 1.76 -9.25 6.36
C ALA A 39 2.69 -10.48 6.39
N ALA A 40 3.14 -10.91 7.57
CA ALA A 40 3.93 -12.14 7.69
C ALA A 40 3.16 -13.40 7.28
N VAL A 41 1.87 -13.52 7.66
CA VAL A 41 1.01 -14.63 7.23
C VAL A 41 0.82 -14.63 5.71
N LEU A 42 0.52 -13.47 5.12
CA LEU A 42 0.35 -13.34 3.68
C LEU A 42 1.65 -13.62 2.91
N ALA A 43 2.81 -13.25 3.46
CA ALA A 43 4.10 -13.66 2.91
C ALA A 43 4.23 -15.19 2.88
N GLY A 44 3.94 -15.86 4.00
CA GLY A 44 3.97 -17.33 4.07
C GLY A 44 3.04 -17.99 3.05
N PHE A 45 1.82 -17.45 2.89
CA PHE A 45 0.87 -17.91 1.87
C PHE A 45 1.40 -17.70 0.45
N ALA A 46 1.90 -16.51 0.13
CA ALA A 46 2.44 -16.20 -1.20
C ALA A 46 3.62 -17.11 -1.54
N PHE A 47 4.52 -17.38 -0.58
CA PHE A 47 5.62 -18.31 -0.76
C PHE A 47 5.15 -19.74 -1.03
N ALA A 48 4.19 -20.25 -0.25
CA ALA A 48 3.61 -21.56 -0.47
C ALA A 48 2.94 -21.66 -1.86
N ALA A 49 2.24 -20.60 -2.28
CA ALA A 49 1.64 -20.52 -3.62
C ALA A 49 2.71 -20.60 -4.73
N VAL A 50 3.85 -19.89 -4.60
CA VAL A 50 4.96 -20.01 -5.57
C VAL A 50 5.42 -21.46 -5.69
N VAL A 51 5.67 -22.14 -4.56
CA VAL A 51 6.14 -23.53 -4.55
C VAL A 51 5.15 -24.44 -5.29
N LEU A 52 3.85 -24.29 -5.00
CA LEU A 52 2.80 -25.08 -5.67
C LEU A 52 2.76 -24.79 -7.17
N VAL A 53 2.80 -23.52 -7.60
CA VAL A 53 2.74 -23.15 -9.02
C VAL A 53 3.96 -23.66 -9.79
N VAL A 54 5.15 -23.63 -9.19
CA VAL A 54 6.38 -24.17 -9.77
C VAL A 54 6.28 -25.70 -9.95
N GLN A 55 5.61 -26.40 -9.03
CA GLN A 55 5.41 -27.85 -9.09
C GLN A 55 4.28 -28.27 -10.04
N THR A 56 3.31 -27.39 -10.32
CA THR A 56 2.19 -27.74 -11.21
C THR A 56 2.60 -27.81 -12.68
N THR A 57 2.22 -28.90 -13.35
CA THR A 57 2.20 -28.96 -14.81
C THR A 57 0.91 -28.32 -15.31
N PRO A 58 0.97 -27.25 -16.13
CA PRO A 58 -0.24 -26.61 -16.63
C PRO A 58 -1.06 -27.57 -17.50
N PRO A 59 -2.39 -27.58 -17.40
CA PRO A 59 -3.23 -28.40 -18.24
C PRO A 59 -3.10 -27.98 -19.71
N VAL A 60 -3.03 -28.96 -20.61
CA VAL A 60 -2.87 -28.76 -22.07
C VAL A 60 -4.07 -28.03 -22.70
N THR A 61 -5.18 -27.90 -21.98
CA THR A 61 -6.49 -27.46 -22.47
C THR A 61 -6.65 -25.94 -22.60
N SER A 62 -5.73 -25.12 -22.10
CA SER A 62 -5.81 -23.67 -22.22
C SER A 62 -4.61 -23.12 -23.01
N PRO A 63 -4.83 -22.48 -24.18
CA PRO A 63 -3.76 -22.01 -25.06
C PRO A 63 -2.87 -20.94 -24.41
N ASN A 64 -3.32 -20.32 -23.31
CA ASN A 64 -2.59 -19.29 -22.57
C ASN A 64 -2.18 -19.74 -21.15
N ALA A 65 -2.29 -21.03 -20.83
CA ALA A 65 -2.03 -21.55 -19.47
C ALA A 65 -0.61 -21.22 -18.99
N GLY A 66 0.40 -21.34 -19.87
CA GLY A 66 1.79 -21.03 -19.55
C GLY A 66 1.98 -19.57 -19.13
N THR A 67 1.44 -18.63 -19.91
CA THR A 67 1.54 -17.20 -19.64
C THR A 67 0.90 -16.82 -18.30
N TYR A 68 -0.31 -17.32 -18.02
CA TYR A 68 -0.97 -17.04 -16.74
C TYR A 68 -0.22 -17.65 -15.55
N ARG A 69 0.39 -18.82 -15.72
CA ARG A 69 1.24 -19.46 -14.70
C ARG A 69 2.47 -18.61 -14.39
N ASP A 70 3.13 -18.11 -15.42
CA ASP A 70 4.33 -17.27 -15.26
C ASP A 70 3.97 -15.95 -14.57
N TRP A 71 2.86 -15.31 -14.97
CA TRP A 71 2.37 -14.09 -14.33
C TRP A 71 1.99 -14.31 -12.87
N ALA A 72 1.30 -15.40 -12.56
CA ALA A 72 0.94 -15.75 -11.19
C ALA A 72 2.20 -15.95 -10.33
N THR A 73 3.20 -16.66 -10.87
CA THR A 73 4.48 -16.89 -10.17
C THR A 73 5.20 -15.58 -9.87
N ILE A 74 5.32 -14.69 -10.87
CA ILE A 74 5.95 -13.38 -10.69
C ILE A 74 5.19 -12.55 -9.66
N ALA A 75 3.85 -12.52 -9.76
CA ALA A 75 3.02 -11.77 -8.82
C ALA A 75 3.17 -12.27 -7.38
N PHE A 76 3.18 -13.59 -7.16
CA PHE A 76 3.39 -14.15 -5.82
C PHE A 76 4.80 -13.91 -5.27
N LEU A 77 5.84 -13.97 -6.11
CA LEU A 77 7.21 -13.64 -5.68
C LEU A 77 7.33 -12.18 -5.24
N LEU A 78 6.76 -11.26 -6.01
CA LEU A 78 6.74 -9.83 -5.66
C LEU A 78 5.87 -9.57 -4.42
N ALA A 79 4.73 -10.26 -4.29
CA ALA A 79 3.88 -10.18 -3.12
C ALA A 79 4.61 -10.68 -1.86
N PHE A 80 5.29 -11.82 -1.94
CA PHE A 80 6.09 -12.37 -0.85
C PHE A 80 7.14 -11.38 -0.35
N ALA A 81 7.97 -10.85 -1.27
CA ALA A 81 9.02 -9.91 -0.92
C ALA A 81 8.45 -8.62 -0.32
N GLY A 82 7.42 -8.04 -0.93
CA GLY A 82 6.81 -6.81 -0.42
C GLY A 82 6.06 -7.00 0.91
N CYS A 83 5.43 -8.15 1.15
CA CYS A 83 4.84 -8.49 2.45
C CYS A 83 5.91 -8.63 3.54
N ILE A 84 7.07 -9.25 3.27
CA ILE A 84 8.19 -9.31 4.23
C ILE A 84 8.68 -7.91 4.58
N VAL A 85 8.94 -7.08 3.56
CA VAL A 85 9.42 -5.71 3.78
C VAL A 85 8.39 -4.92 4.58
N SER A 86 7.11 -5.02 4.23
CA SER A 86 6.04 -4.34 4.96
C SER A 86 5.91 -4.83 6.40
N ALA A 87 6.00 -6.15 6.64
CA ALA A 87 5.96 -6.72 7.98
C ALA A 87 7.11 -6.20 8.86
N PHE A 88 8.32 -6.12 8.30
CA PHE A 88 9.49 -5.57 8.96
C PHE A 88 9.31 -4.08 9.30
N VAL A 89 8.84 -3.26 8.35
CA VAL A 89 8.61 -1.83 8.58
C VAL A 89 7.49 -1.59 9.60
N PHE A 90 6.40 -2.38 9.57
CA PHE A 90 5.37 -2.29 10.61
C PHE A 90 5.87 -2.72 11.99
N ALA A 91 6.76 -3.72 12.06
CA ALA A 91 7.38 -4.13 13.32
C ALA A 91 8.27 -3.00 13.88
N THR A 92 8.99 -2.26 13.04
CA THR A 92 9.81 -1.13 13.51
C THR A 92 8.95 0.00 14.06
N VAL A 93 7.81 0.32 13.43
CA VAL A 93 6.83 1.27 13.96
C VAL A 93 6.25 0.81 15.30
N THR A 94 6.00 -0.50 15.44
CA THR A 94 5.52 -1.09 16.69
C THR A 94 6.51 -0.91 17.84
N GLY A 95 7.81 -0.96 17.54
CA GLY A 95 8.89 -0.79 18.51
C GLY A 95 9.20 0.66 18.89
N GLU A 96 8.63 1.67 18.23
CA GLU A 96 8.90 3.07 18.60
C GLU A 96 8.23 3.42 19.93
N GLU A 97 9.01 3.88 20.93
CA GLU A 97 8.52 4.21 22.29
C GLU A 97 7.66 5.48 22.35
N ILE A 98 7.93 6.45 21.47
CA ILE A 98 7.23 7.73 21.40
C ILE A 98 6.50 7.83 20.06
N LEU A 99 5.18 7.95 20.10
CA LEU A 99 4.35 8.20 18.91
C LEU A 99 4.68 9.58 18.36
N SER A 100 5.30 9.60 17.17
CA SER A 100 5.69 10.82 16.49
C SER A 100 5.02 10.91 15.12
N PRO A 101 4.92 12.11 14.51
CA PRO A 101 4.40 12.26 13.14
C PRO A 101 5.14 11.38 12.12
N ARG A 102 6.41 11.09 12.41
CA ARG A 102 7.24 10.16 11.65
C ARG A 102 6.70 8.73 11.69
N SER A 103 6.33 8.21 12.86
CA SER A 103 5.80 6.84 13.02
C SER A 103 4.60 6.60 12.09
N HIS A 104 3.70 7.59 12.02
CA HIS A 104 2.53 7.50 11.14
C HIS A 104 2.91 7.58 9.65
N THR A 105 3.91 8.39 9.29
CA THR A 105 4.40 8.49 7.92
C THR A 105 5.05 7.17 7.47
N ILE A 106 5.84 6.54 8.34
CA ILE A 106 6.43 5.23 8.09
C ILE A 106 5.33 4.18 7.91
N ALA A 107 4.32 4.17 8.80
CA ALA A 107 3.18 3.28 8.70
C ALA A 107 2.38 3.47 7.40
N LEU A 108 2.20 4.71 6.93
CA LEU A 108 1.54 5.01 5.66
C LEU A 108 2.29 4.38 4.47
N PHE A 109 3.62 4.55 4.41
CA PHE A 109 4.42 3.95 3.33
C PHE A 109 4.45 2.42 3.40
N ALA A 110 4.55 1.85 4.60
CA ALA A 110 4.42 0.41 4.80
C ALA A 110 3.06 -0.10 4.35
N GLY A 111 1.99 0.63 4.65
CA GLY A 111 0.63 0.32 4.20
C GLY A 111 0.48 0.35 2.69
N LEU A 112 1.14 1.28 1.99
CA LEU A 112 1.16 1.32 0.53
C LEU A 112 1.85 0.09 -0.06
N GLY A 113 3.03 -0.27 0.44
CA GLY A 113 3.74 -1.48 0.01
C GLY A 113 2.92 -2.75 0.27
N PHE A 114 2.34 -2.86 1.47
CA PHE A 114 1.48 -3.98 1.87
C PHE A 114 0.23 -4.10 0.98
N SER A 115 -0.41 -2.97 0.65
CA SER A 115 -1.56 -2.92 -0.24
C SER A 115 -1.21 -3.43 -1.64
N ILE A 116 -0.08 -3.00 -2.22
CA ILE A 116 0.39 -3.50 -3.53
C ILE A 116 0.60 -5.02 -3.47
N SER A 117 1.33 -5.51 -2.46
CA SER A 117 1.60 -6.93 -2.30
C SER A 117 0.33 -7.76 -2.14
N SER A 118 -0.64 -7.29 -1.36
CA SER A 118 -1.92 -7.96 -1.16
C SER A 118 -2.72 -8.07 -2.47
N ASN A 119 -2.74 -7.01 -3.29
CA ASN A 119 -3.36 -7.05 -4.61
C ASN A 119 -2.66 -8.00 -5.57
N LEU A 120 -1.32 -8.11 -5.49
CA LEU A 120 -0.57 -9.06 -6.29
C LEU A 120 -0.87 -10.52 -5.90
N VAL A 121 -1.14 -10.81 -4.62
CA VAL A 121 -1.66 -12.12 -4.20
C VAL A 121 -3.01 -12.41 -4.85
N ILE A 122 -3.96 -11.46 -4.78
CA ILE A 122 -5.29 -11.64 -5.37
C ILE A 122 -5.20 -11.80 -6.88
N PHE A 123 -4.37 -11.00 -7.54
CA PHE A 123 -4.10 -11.11 -8.98
C PHE A 123 -3.52 -12.49 -9.34
N GLY A 124 -2.49 -12.94 -8.63
CA GLY A 124 -1.89 -14.26 -8.84
C GLY A 124 -2.89 -15.39 -8.68
N LEU A 125 -3.75 -15.31 -7.65
CA LEU A 125 -4.84 -16.26 -7.46
C LEU A 125 -5.84 -16.21 -8.61
N GLY A 126 -6.21 -15.03 -9.08
CA GLY A 126 -7.13 -14.86 -10.21
C GLY A 126 -6.58 -15.45 -11.50
N ALA A 127 -5.27 -15.30 -11.73
CA ALA A 127 -4.58 -15.95 -12.85
C ALA A 127 -4.57 -17.48 -12.72
N LEU A 128 -4.40 -18.05 -11.52
CA LEU A 128 -4.50 -19.51 -11.33
C LEU A 128 -5.92 -20.03 -11.51
N VAL A 129 -6.93 -19.29 -11.03
CA VAL A 129 -8.34 -19.64 -11.22
C VAL A 129 -8.67 -19.80 -12.71
N LYS A 130 -8.13 -18.92 -13.58
CA LYS A 130 -8.26 -19.02 -15.04
C LYS A 130 -7.70 -20.32 -15.63
N ILE A 131 -6.67 -20.89 -15.00
CA ILE A 131 -5.99 -22.09 -15.50
C ILE A 131 -6.73 -23.36 -15.05
N PHE A 132 -7.14 -23.40 -13.77
CA PHE A 132 -7.52 -24.65 -13.11
C PHE A 132 -9.00 -24.80 -12.80
N LEU A 133 -9.78 -23.71 -12.72
CA LEU A 133 -11.19 -23.79 -12.32
C LEU A 133 -12.15 -23.73 -13.51
N SER A 134 -13.36 -24.25 -13.28
CA SER A 134 -14.43 -24.24 -14.28
C SER A 134 -14.88 -22.80 -14.63
N PRO A 135 -15.41 -22.58 -15.85
CA PRO A 135 -15.88 -21.25 -16.28
C PRO A 135 -16.88 -20.59 -15.32
N LYS A 136 -17.79 -21.36 -14.71
CA LYS A 136 -18.79 -20.83 -13.76
C LYS A 136 -18.17 -20.21 -12.51
N ILE A 137 -17.12 -20.84 -11.97
CA ILE A 137 -16.41 -20.33 -10.79
C ILE A 137 -15.54 -19.15 -11.21
N PHE A 138 -14.94 -19.25 -12.40
CA PHE A 138 -14.16 -18.17 -12.97
C PHE A 138 -14.96 -16.87 -13.12
N ASP A 139 -16.19 -16.93 -13.67
CA ASP A 139 -17.06 -15.75 -13.82
C ASP A 139 -17.36 -15.08 -12.47
N PHE A 140 -17.58 -15.87 -11.41
CA PHE A 140 -17.78 -15.34 -10.06
C PHE A 140 -16.51 -14.64 -9.55
N VAL A 141 -15.34 -15.26 -9.71
CA VAL A 141 -14.05 -14.69 -9.31
C VAL A 141 -13.74 -13.40 -10.06
N LEU A 142 -14.10 -13.31 -11.35
CA LEU A 142 -13.93 -12.10 -12.15
C LEU A 142 -14.70 -10.89 -11.64
N VAL A 143 -15.78 -11.09 -10.88
CA VAL A 143 -16.53 -9.99 -10.25
C VAL A 143 -15.96 -9.67 -8.88
N CYS A 144 -15.72 -10.70 -8.05
CA CYS A 144 -15.30 -10.51 -6.68
C CYS A 144 -13.89 -9.94 -6.55
N PHE A 145 -12.93 -10.41 -7.34
CA PHE A 145 -11.52 -10.01 -7.17
C PHE A 145 -11.30 -8.54 -7.52
N PRO A 146 -11.79 -8.01 -8.66
CA PRO A 146 -11.72 -6.58 -8.92
C PRO A 146 -12.37 -5.71 -7.85
N LEU A 147 -13.51 -6.15 -7.31
CA LEU A 147 -14.19 -5.42 -6.23
C LEU A 147 -13.32 -5.36 -4.98
N ILE A 148 -12.76 -6.48 -4.52
CA ILE A 148 -11.86 -6.52 -3.36
C ILE A 148 -10.61 -5.67 -3.62
N MET A 149 -9.99 -5.80 -4.81
CA MET A 149 -8.82 -5.02 -5.20
C MET A 149 -9.10 -3.51 -5.18
N SER A 150 -10.29 -3.11 -5.62
CA SER A 150 -10.71 -1.70 -5.62
C SER A 150 -10.90 -1.08 -4.22
N LEU A 151 -11.06 -1.91 -3.18
CA LEU A 151 -11.11 -1.41 -1.81
C LEU A 151 -9.72 -1.03 -1.26
N SER A 152 -8.63 -1.51 -1.87
CA SER A 152 -7.30 -1.32 -1.32
C SER A 152 -6.83 0.15 -1.32
N PRO A 153 -7.05 0.96 -2.38
CA PRO A 153 -6.68 2.37 -2.36
C PRO A 153 -7.44 3.17 -1.30
N LEU A 154 -8.64 2.73 -0.94
CA LEU A 154 -9.46 3.33 0.10
C LEU A 154 -8.81 3.15 1.49
N PHE A 155 -8.27 1.95 1.79
CA PHE A 155 -7.52 1.73 3.02
C PHE A 155 -6.26 2.60 3.12
N VAL A 156 -5.51 2.73 2.02
CA VAL A 156 -4.32 3.60 1.97
C VAL A 156 -4.72 5.08 2.11
N ALA A 157 -5.83 5.50 1.49
CA ALA A 157 -6.35 6.86 1.62
C ALA A 157 -6.73 7.19 3.06
N PHE A 158 -7.44 6.30 3.74
CA PHE A 158 -7.80 6.49 5.14
C PHE A 158 -6.57 6.60 6.04
N SER A 159 -5.57 5.74 5.82
CA SER A 159 -4.31 5.77 6.58
C SER A 159 -3.55 7.10 6.41
N ALA A 160 -3.74 7.80 5.28
CA ALA A 160 -3.12 9.11 5.06
C ALA A 160 -3.76 10.25 5.88
N PHE A 161 -4.96 10.04 6.46
CA PHE A 161 -5.61 11.03 7.33
C PHE A 161 -5.23 10.90 8.81
N ASP A 162 -4.82 9.73 9.28
CA ASP A 162 -4.40 9.52 10.68
C ASP A 162 -3.39 10.57 11.17
N PRO A 163 -2.37 10.98 10.40
CA PRO A 163 -1.40 12.00 10.80
C PRO A 163 -2.04 13.39 10.93
N LEU A 164 -3.01 13.72 10.07
CA LEU A 164 -3.74 14.99 10.12
C LEU A 164 -4.63 15.05 11.37
N ILE A 165 -5.36 13.97 11.67
CA ILE A 165 -6.24 13.88 12.84
C ILE A 165 -5.44 13.86 14.14
N GLY A 166 -4.32 13.11 14.16
CA GLY A 166 -3.53 12.87 15.36
C GLY A 166 -2.67 14.04 15.81
N PHE A 167 -2.14 14.85 14.87
CA PHE A 167 -1.15 15.89 15.20
C PHE A 167 -1.58 17.31 14.83
N GLU A 168 -2.39 17.50 13.80
CA GLU A 168 -2.92 18.83 13.48
C GLU A 168 -4.23 19.04 14.25
N LYS A 169 -4.20 19.89 15.27
CA LYS A 169 -5.41 20.30 16.03
C LYS A 169 -6.45 21.05 15.17
N THR A 170 -6.23 21.17 13.87
CA THR A 170 -7.13 21.81 12.93
C THR A 170 -8.14 20.81 12.40
N PRO A 171 -9.43 21.15 12.35
CA PRO A 171 -10.43 20.27 11.75
C PRO A 171 -10.08 20.00 10.28
N ILE A 172 -10.19 18.73 9.85
CA ILE A 172 -10.00 18.35 8.46
C ILE A 172 -11.00 19.11 7.60
N LYS A 173 -10.50 19.85 6.61
CA LYS A 173 -11.35 20.53 5.64
C LYS A 173 -11.70 19.57 4.51
N SER A 174 -12.89 19.73 3.93
CA SER A 174 -13.33 18.96 2.75
C SER A 174 -12.33 19.01 1.59
N LYS A 175 -11.61 20.14 1.44
CA LYS A 175 -10.55 20.30 0.43
C LYS A 175 -9.38 19.35 0.65
N ASP A 176 -9.04 19.00 1.88
CA ASP A 176 -7.92 18.10 2.18
C ASP A 176 -8.34 16.65 1.96
N ILE A 177 -9.61 16.32 2.24
CA ILE A 177 -10.21 15.04 1.87
C ILE A 177 -10.16 14.85 0.36
N ALA A 178 -10.61 15.85 -0.40
CA ALA A 178 -10.62 15.83 -1.86
C ALA A 178 -9.20 15.62 -2.45
N LYS A 179 -8.17 16.26 -1.90
CA LYS A 179 -6.78 16.12 -2.38
C LYS A 179 -6.21 14.71 -2.28
N VAL A 180 -6.73 13.87 -1.38
CA VAL A 180 -6.24 12.48 -1.22
C VAL A 180 -7.16 11.50 -1.95
N PHE A 181 -8.48 11.65 -1.78
CA PHE A 181 -9.45 10.70 -2.34
C PHE A 181 -9.63 10.83 -3.85
N ILE A 182 -9.68 12.04 -4.40
CA ILE A 182 -9.87 12.25 -5.84
C ILE A 182 -8.74 11.57 -6.64
N PRO A 183 -7.45 11.83 -6.36
CA PRO A 183 -6.38 11.20 -7.13
C PRO A 183 -6.27 9.69 -6.88
N GLY A 184 -6.65 9.18 -5.70
CA GLY A 184 -6.72 7.74 -5.47
C GLY A 184 -7.89 7.07 -6.21
N PHE A 185 -9.07 7.68 -6.23
CA PHE A 185 -10.27 6.98 -6.66
C PHE A 185 -10.64 7.21 -8.12
N ILE A 186 -10.39 8.40 -8.69
CA ILE A 186 -10.76 8.69 -10.09
C ILE A 186 -10.07 7.73 -11.07
N PRO A 187 -8.75 7.48 -10.98
CA PRO A 187 -8.10 6.56 -11.92
C PRO A 187 -8.66 5.14 -11.81
N LEU A 188 -8.91 4.68 -10.58
CA LEU A 188 -9.49 3.36 -10.34
C LEU A 188 -10.91 3.25 -10.90
N LEU A 189 -11.75 4.26 -10.66
CA LEU A 189 -13.12 4.31 -11.16
C LEU A 189 -13.15 4.31 -12.69
N ALA A 190 -12.28 5.11 -13.33
CA ALA A 190 -12.15 5.13 -14.78
C ALA A 190 -11.80 3.74 -15.33
N VAL A 191 -10.87 3.05 -14.67
CA VAL A 191 -10.49 1.69 -15.06
C VAL A 191 -11.61 0.67 -14.85
N LEU A 192 -12.35 0.75 -13.74
CA LEU A 192 -13.51 -0.10 -13.51
C LEU A 192 -14.58 0.12 -14.58
N ILE A 193 -14.86 1.38 -14.96
CA ILE A 193 -15.78 1.70 -16.04
C ILE A 193 -15.31 1.06 -17.35
N VAL A 194 -14.03 1.18 -17.70
CA VAL A 194 -13.45 0.55 -18.90
C VAL A 194 -13.61 -0.97 -18.84
N ARG A 195 -13.27 -1.59 -17.70
CA ARG A 195 -13.37 -3.04 -17.49
C ARG A 195 -14.80 -3.55 -17.71
N TYR A 196 -15.79 -2.89 -17.12
CA TYR A 196 -17.18 -3.33 -17.23
C TYR A 196 -17.85 -2.93 -18.56
N SER A 197 -17.32 -1.93 -19.27
CA SER A 197 -17.87 -1.49 -20.57
C SER A 197 -17.29 -2.25 -21.76
N VAL A 198 -15.98 -2.52 -21.76
CA VAL A 198 -15.24 -3.07 -22.93
C VAL A 198 -14.83 -4.53 -22.70
N GLY A 199 -14.98 -5.05 -21.48
CA GLY A 199 -14.22 -6.20 -21.03
C GLY A 199 -12.76 -5.81 -20.76
N GLY A 200 -11.98 -6.66 -20.08
CA GLY A 200 -10.56 -6.35 -19.92
C GLY A 200 -9.72 -6.77 -21.11
N PHE A 201 -8.41 -6.75 -20.90
CA PHE A 201 -7.45 -6.93 -21.97
C PHE A 201 -7.28 -8.39 -22.36
N SER A 202 -7.12 -8.62 -23.67
CA SER A 202 -6.69 -9.90 -24.18
C SER A 202 -5.27 -10.21 -23.69
N VAL A 203 -4.94 -11.50 -23.57
CA VAL A 203 -3.62 -11.95 -23.10
C VAL A 203 -2.48 -11.36 -23.92
N GLY A 204 -2.64 -11.25 -25.24
CA GLY A 204 -1.60 -10.70 -26.12
C GLY A 204 -1.25 -9.24 -25.81
N ILE A 205 -2.27 -8.38 -25.65
CA ILE A 205 -2.07 -6.97 -25.28
C ILE A 205 -1.56 -6.85 -23.83
N ALA A 206 -2.10 -7.68 -22.94
CA ALA A 206 -1.71 -7.68 -21.54
C ALA A 206 -0.26 -8.15 -21.34
N SER A 207 0.24 -9.08 -22.15
CA SER A 207 1.61 -9.62 -22.05
C SER A 207 2.69 -8.58 -22.27
N SER A 208 2.51 -7.72 -23.27
CA SER A 208 3.50 -6.67 -23.57
C SER A 208 3.53 -5.59 -22.48
N ALA A 209 2.38 -5.29 -21.87
CA ALA A 209 2.28 -4.34 -20.78
C ALA A 209 2.76 -4.91 -19.44
N PHE A 210 2.56 -6.21 -19.19
CA PHE A 210 2.76 -6.86 -17.89
C PHE A 210 4.14 -6.58 -17.28
N SER A 211 5.21 -6.73 -18.05
CA SER A 211 6.59 -6.52 -17.56
C SER A 211 6.81 -5.08 -17.08
N TYR A 212 6.27 -4.09 -17.78
CA TYR A 212 6.36 -2.68 -17.36
C TYR A 212 5.60 -2.42 -16.06
N ILE A 213 4.46 -3.07 -15.88
CA ILE A 213 3.61 -2.92 -14.70
C ILE A 213 4.21 -3.60 -13.49
N MET A 214 4.72 -4.82 -13.66
CA MET A 214 5.46 -5.51 -12.60
C MET A 214 6.71 -4.72 -12.20
N GLY A 215 7.42 -4.15 -13.20
CA GLY A 215 8.53 -3.23 -12.95
C GLY A 215 8.11 -1.98 -12.17
N ALA A 216 6.99 -1.35 -12.53
CA ALA A 216 6.43 -0.22 -11.81
C ALA A 216 6.00 -0.59 -10.38
N ALA A 217 5.38 -1.76 -10.19
CA ALA A 217 5.00 -2.27 -8.86
C ALA A 217 6.23 -2.45 -7.98
N LEU A 218 7.28 -3.09 -8.49
CA LEU A 218 8.55 -3.28 -7.79
C LEU A 218 9.20 -1.93 -7.44
N LEU A 219 9.22 -0.99 -8.38
CA LEU A 219 9.76 0.34 -8.16
C LEU A 219 8.98 1.07 -7.06
N LEU A 220 7.65 1.01 -7.05
CA LEU A 220 6.83 1.62 -6.00
C LEU A 220 7.05 0.98 -4.64
N ILE A 221 7.17 -0.34 -4.57
CA ILE A 221 7.52 -1.05 -3.33
C ILE A 221 8.90 -0.56 -2.86
N ALA A 222 9.90 -0.49 -3.73
CA ALA A 222 11.24 -0.02 -3.39
C ALA A 222 11.25 1.45 -2.93
N ILE A 223 10.51 2.34 -3.62
CA ILE A 223 10.36 3.75 -3.23
C ILE A 223 9.67 3.86 -1.87
N SER A 224 8.62 3.08 -1.63
CA SER A 224 7.90 3.09 -0.35
C SER A 224 8.80 2.64 0.80
N ALA A 225 9.56 1.56 0.61
CA ALA A 225 10.52 1.06 1.58
C ALA A 225 11.64 2.06 1.84
N SER A 226 12.24 2.62 0.78
CA SER A 226 13.31 3.61 0.89
C SER A 226 12.83 4.89 1.58
N SER A 227 11.63 5.37 1.24
CA SER A 227 11.02 6.55 1.87
C SER A 227 10.73 6.29 3.34
N ALA A 228 10.24 5.11 3.70
CA ALA A 228 10.05 4.69 5.08
C ALA A 228 11.39 4.68 5.84
N LEU A 229 12.45 4.09 5.28
CA LEU A 229 13.78 4.02 5.89
C LEU A 229 14.43 5.41 6.04
N ILE A 230 14.35 6.25 5.02
CA ILE A 230 14.88 7.62 5.05
C ILE A 230 14.13 8.44 6.11
N THR A 231 12.80 8.36 6.12
CA THR A 231 11.98 9.05 7.13
C THR A 231 12.29 8.51 8.53
N SER A 232 12.61 7.21 8.65
CA SER A 232 13.08 6.60 9.89
C SER A 232 14.52 6.99 10.28
N SER A 233 15.28 7.63 9.40
CA SER A 233 16.67 8.03 9.69
C SER A 233 16.75 9.50 10.13
N PHE A 234 15.84 10.36 9.67
CA PHE A 234 15.85 11.79 9.99
C PHE A 234 14.94 12.11 11.19
N ALA A 235 15.54 12.42 12.34
CA ALA A 235 14.88 12.73 13.61
C ALA A 235 14.27 14.15 13.70
N ASN A 236 13.73 14.70 12.60
CA ASN A 236 13.32 16.10 12.59
C ASN A 236 11.88 16.30 13.11
N VAL A 237 11.72 17.15 14.12
CA VAL A 237 10.53 17.33 14.99
C VAL A 237 9.31 17.94 14.27
N ARG A 238 9.47 18.43 13.02
CA ARG A 238 8.39 19.09 12.26
C ARG A 238 8.13 18.44 10.91
N PHE A 239 8.04 17.12 10.88
CA PHE A 239 7.64 16.44 9.65
C PHE A 239 6.15 16.71 9.38
N ARG A 240 5.87 17.52 8.35
CA ARG A 240 4.52 17.66 7.80
C ARG A 240 4.38 16.73 6.62
N ILE A 241 3.28 15.97 6.59
CA ILE A 241 2.97 15.15 5.43
C ILE A 241 2.65 16.07 4.26
N ASN A 242 3.37 15.85 3.16
CA ASN A 242 3.04 16.49 1.91
C ASN A 242 1.84 15.76 1.30
N LEU A 243 0.64 16.30 1.52
CA LEU A 243 -0.61 15.72 1.00
C LEU A 243 -0.63 15.63 -0.53
N LEU A 244 0.06 16.54 -1.22
CA LEU A 244 0.21 16.47 -2.68
C LEU A 244 1.01 15.22 -3.08
N LEU A 245 2.16 15.00 -2.44
CA LEU A 245 2.98 13.80 -2.70
C LEU A 245 2.21 12.52 -2.37
N SER A 246 1.46 12.52 -1.27
CA SER A 246 0.61 11.39 -0.89
C SER A 246 -0.47 11.13 -1.94
N GLY A 247 -1.16 12.18 -2.42
CA GLY A 247 -2.14 12.07 -3.50
C GLY A 247 -1.54 11.54 -4.81
N VAL A 248 -0.33 11.96 -5.18
CA VAL A 248 0.38 11.44 -6.36
C VAL A 248 0.69 9.96 -6.19
N MET A 249 1.23 9.55 -5.05
CA MET A 249 1.53 8.14 -4.78
C MET A 249 0.26 7.27 -4.80
N LEU A 250 -0.83 7.76 -4.22
CA LEU A 250 -2.14 7.09 -4.28
C LEU A 250 -2.67 6.98 -5.71
N SER A 251 -2.50 8.01 -6.55
CA SER A 251 -2.89 7.94 -7.96
C SER A 251 -2.14 6.85 -8.71
N ILE A 252 -0.81 6.82 -8.57
CA ILE A 252 0.03 5.80 -9.22
C ILE A 252 -0.34 4.40 -8.72
N HIS A 253 -0.51 4.23 -7.41
CA HIS A 253 -0.96 3.00 -6.79
C HIS A 253 -2.31 2.52 -7.35
N SER A 254 -3.25 3.44 -7.54
CA SER A 254 -4.60 3.13 -8.03
C SER A 254 -4.62 2.83 -9.52
N MET A 255 -3.76 3.49 -10.31
CA MET A 255 -3.54 3.15 -11.71
C MET A 255 -2.94 1.74 -11.86
N LEU A 256 -1.96 1.39 -11.00
CA LEU A 256 -1.36 0.06 -10.97
C LEU A 256 -2.43 -1.01 -10.70
N ILE A 257 -3.24 -0.83 -9.65
CA ILE A 257 -4.31 -1.77 -9.30
C ILE A 257 -5.37 -1.85 -10.39
N GLY A 258 -5.79 -0.71 -10.93
CA GLY A 258 -6.70 -0.67 -12.07
C GLY A 258 -6.18 -1.51 -13.23
N PHE A 259 -4.89 -1.39 -13.55
CA PHE A 259 -4.32 -2.21 -14.62
C PHE A 259 -4.36 -3.71 -14.29
N LEU A 260 -4.01 -4.12 -13.07
CA LEU A 260 -4.13 -5.52 -12.65
C LEU A 260 -5.57 -6.04 -12.80
N ILE A 261 -6.55 -5.21 -12.48
CA ILE A 261 -7.98 -5.50 -12.68
C ILE A 261 -8.33 -5.69 -14.15
N LEU A 262 -7.75 -4.91 -15.06
CA LEU A 262 -7.96 -5.07 -16.51
C LEU A 262 -7.33 -6.34 -17.07
N MET A 263 -6.30 -6.86 -16.42
CA MET A 263 -5.60 -8.09 -16.83
C MET A 263 -6.25 -9.38 -16.30
N LEU A 264 -6.92 -9.31 -15.15
CA LEU A 264 -7.90 -10.34 -14.74
C LEU A 264 -9.05 -10.35 -15.73
#